data_AF-A0A645BK28-F1
#
_entry.id   AF-A0A645BK28-F1
#
_cell.length_a   1.000
_cell.length_b   1.000
_cell.length_c   1.000
_cell.angle_alpha   90.00
_cell.angle_beta   90.00
_cell.angle_gamma   90.00
#
_symmetry.space_group_name_H-M   'P 1'
#
loop_
_entity.id
_entity.type
_entity.pdbx_description
1 polymer ?
#
loop_
_entity_poly.entity_id
_entity_poly.type
_entity_poly.pdbx_seq_one_letter_code
_entity_poly.pdbx_strand_id
1 'polypeptide(L)'
;MEGIQQIVDVLGGIEVQSPLAFTIGEYTFTEGMNQLDGAGALAFSRMRSDDPEQDTGRQERQRIVLAAISKKVLSKETLQNYQDILHSLSVNMNTNFQASDYIALQKYGYVDAISNIQQDHLGGVGGLRDDIYYSFVDGAELARVQDLLQAELDLK
;
A
#
# COMPACT_ATOMS: atom_id res chain seq x y z
N MET A 1 11.92 0.25 11.67
CA MET A 1 10.82 0.24 10.67
C MET A 1 9.51 0.51 11.40
N GLU A 2 9.38 1.70 11.98
CA GLU A 2 8.21 2.05 12.79
C GLU A 2 7.19 2.89 12.00
N GLY A 3 7.57 3.39 10.81
CA GLY A 3 6.73 4.30 10.04
C GLY A 3 5.34 3.76 9.75
N ILE A 4 5.20 2.58 9.11
CA ILE A 4 3.88 2.00 8.82
C ILE A 4 3.06 1.78 10.09
N GLN A 5 3.70 1.25 11.14
CA GLN A 5 3.03 1.00 12.42
C GLN A 5 2.49 2.30 13.01
N GLN A 6 3.34 3.32 13.16
CA GLN A 6 2.95 4.61 13.72
C GLN A 6 1.88 5.31 12.87
N ILE A 7 1.96 5.22 11.54
CA ILE A 7 0.93 5.75 10.62
C ILE A 7 -0.42 5.10 10.92
N VAL A 8 -0.48 3.77 11.01
CA VAL A 8 -1.72 3.05 11.27
C VAL A 8 -2.24 3.31 12.69
N ASP A 9 -1.36 3.41 13.68
CA ASP A 9 -1.72 3.71 15.07
C ASP A 9 -2.33 5.13 15.19
N VAL A 10 -1.74 6.13 14.53
CA VAL A 10 -2.28 7.51 14.46
C VAL A 10 -3.67 7.55 13.83
N LEU A 11 -3.93 6.66 12.86
CA LEU A 11 -5.22 6.55 12.20
C LEU A 11 -6.25 5.74 13.01
N GLY A 12 -5.86 5.20 14.17
CA GLY A 12 -6.72 4.36 15.00
C GLY A 12 -6.95 2.96 14.42
N GLY A 13 -6.01 2.47 13.62
CA GLY A 13 -6.11 1.19 12.92
C GLY A 13 -6.68 1.30 11.50
N ILE A 14 -6.59 0.19 10.77
CA ILE A 14 -7.09 0.05 9.40
C ILE A 14 -7.90 -1.24 9.23
N GLU A 15 -8.78 -1.26 8.24
CA GLU A 15 -9.49 -2.46 7.81
C GLU A 15 -8.90 -2.96 6.50
N VAL A 16 -8.60 -4.26 6.43
CA VAL A 16 -8.08 -4.90 5.22
C VAL A 16 -8.91 -6.12 4.83
N GLN A 17 -9.01 -6.36 3.53
CA GLN A 17 -9.53 -7.61 2.99
C GLN A 17 -8.34 -8.55 2.73
N SER A 18 -8.17 -9.57 3.58
CA SER A 18 -7.11 -10.57 3.42
C SER A 18 -7.51 -11.62 2.37
N PRO A 19 -6.63 -11.92 1.40
CA PRO A 19 -6.87 -12.97 0.41
C PRO A 19 -6.69 -14.39 0.96
N LEU A 20 -6.09 -14.55 2.15
CA LEU A 20 -5.91 -15.86 2.78
C LEU A 20 -5.86 -15.77 4.30
N ALA A 21 -6.08 -16.90 4.97
CA ALA A 21 -5.86 -17.04 6.41
C ALA A 21 -4.41 -17.46 6.70
N PHE A 22 -3.76 -16.80 7.64
CA PHE A 22 -2.38 -17.13 8.06
C PHE A 22 -2.05 -16.59 9.45
N THR A 23 -1.00 -17.13 10.05
CA THR A 23 -0.47 -16.69 11.34
C THR A 23 1.01 -16.33 11.17
N ILE A 24 1.43 -15.20 11.71
CA ILE A 24 2.84 -14.77 11.72
C ILE A 24 3.17 -14.13 13.07
N GLY A 25 4.12 -14.74 13.79
CA GLY A 25 4.39 -14.37 15.17
C GLY A 25 3.14 -14.59 16.04
N GLU A 26 2.67 -13.53 16.69
CA GLU A 26 1.50 -13.56 17.57
C GLU A 26 0.20 -13.14 16.85
N TYR A 27 0.28 -12.72 15.59
CA TYR A 27 -0.86 -12.24 14.81
C TYR A 27 -1.47 -13.36 13.97
N THR A 28 -2.79 -13.51 14.05
CA THR A 28 -3.58 -14.40 13.21
C THR A 28 -4.55 -13.59 12.38
N PHE A 29 -4.56 -13.84 11.08
CA PHE A 29 -5.45 -13.21 10.11
C PHE A 29 -6.37 -14.26 9.52
N THR A 30 -7.64 -13.93 9.37
CA THR A 30 -8.61 -14.75 8.65
C THR A 30 -8.67 -14.33 7.19
N GLU A 31 -9.02 -15.24 6.28
CA GLU A 31 -9.47 -14.84 4.96
C GLU A 31 -10.73 -13.97 5.11
N GLY A 32 -10.82 -12.85 4.40
CA GLY A 32 -11.90 -11.88 4.62
C GLY A 32 -11.45 -10.58 5.28
N MET A 33 -12.40 -9.85 5.85
CA MET A 33 -12.15 -8.59 6.54
C MET A 33 -11.41 -8.79 7.85
N ASN A 34 -10.36 -8.00 8.08
CA ASN A 34 -9.59 -7.96 9.32
C ASN A 34 -9.38 -6.52 9.76
N GLN A 35 -9.51 -6.26 11.07
CA GLN A 35 -9.14 -5.00 11.69
C GLN A 35 -7.70 -5.09 12.20
N LEU A 36 -6.84 -4.18 11.77
CA LEU A 36 -5.42 -4.18 12.09
C LEU A 36 -5.04 -2.91 12.87
N ASP A 37 -4.30 -3.09 13.97
CA ASP A 37 -3.47 -2.06 14.57
C ASP A 37 -2.14 -1.93 13.80
N GLY A 38 -1.26 -1.01 14.20
CA GLY A 38 -0.04 -0.75 13.45
C GLY A 38 0.93 -1.93 13.43
N ALA A 39 1.03 -2.66 14.53
CA ALA A 39 1.88 -3.85 14.60
C ALA A 39 1.29 -5.01 13.79
N GLY A 40 -0.03 -5.19 13.79
CA GLY A 40 -0.76 -6.12 12.92
C GLY A 40 -0.61 -5.80 11.44
N ALA A 41 -0.69 -4.52 11.05
CA ALA A 41 -0.45 -4.08 9.67
C ALA A 41 0.99 -4.36 9.21
N LEU A 42 1.97 -4.17 10.11
CA LEU A 42 3.36 -4.50 9.84
C LEU A 42 3.57 -6.01 9.71
N ALA A 43 2.94 -6.82 10.56
CA ALA A 43 3.00 -8.27 10.49
C ALA A 43 2.35 -8.80 9.20
N PHE A 44 1.16 -8.30 8.87
CA PHE A 44 0.41 -8.65 7.66
C PHE A 44 1.22 -8.40 6.37
N SER A 45 1.91 -7.25 6.30
CA SER A 45 2.71 -6.84 5.13
C SER A 45 4.08 -7.53 5.01
N ARG A 46 4.50 -8.30 6.03
CA ARG A 46 5.81 -8.97 6.07
C ARG A 46 5.78 -10.46 5.77
N MET A 47 4.63 -11.12 5.91
CA MET A 47 4.52 -12.55 5.65
C MET A 47 4.92 -12.86 4.20
N ARG A 48 5.81 -13.84 4.02
CA ARG A 48 6.35 -14.27 2.71
C ARG A 48 6.34 -15.79 2.55
N SER A 49 6.86 -16.52 3.53
CA SER A 49 7.14 -17.96 3.38
C SER A 49 5.88 -18.83 3.30
N ASP A 50 4.82 -18.41 3.98
CA ASP A 50 3.55 -19.13 4.04
C ASP A 50 2.59 -18.73 2.91
N ASP A 51 3.04 -17.84 2.02
CA ASP A 51 2.27 -17.39 0.86
C ASP A 51 2.54 -18.29 -0.35
N PRO A 52 1.49 -18.87 -0.97
CA PRO A 52 1.61 -19.59 -2.24
C PRO A 52 2.30 -18.78 -3.36
N GLU A 53 2.12 -17.45 -3.36
CA GLU A 53 2.71 -16.51 -4.32
C GLU A 53 4.02 -15.88 -3.82
N GLN A 54 4.50 -16.31 -2.64
CA GLN A 54 5.75 -15.87 -2.01
C GLN A 54 5.91 -14.34 -1.92
N ASP A 55 6.83 -13.78 -2.71
CA ASP A 55 7.14 -12.35 -2.70
C ASP A 55 6.04 -11.53 -3.37
N THR A 56 5.41 -12.06 -4.41
CA THR A 56 4.34 -11.39 -5.15
C THR A 56 3.11 -11.18 -4.26
N GLY A 57 2.69 -12.21 -3.53
CA GLY A 57 1.59 -12.06 -2.58
C GLY A 57 1.95 -11.20 -1.35
N ARG A 58 3.22 -11.16 -0.94
CA ARG A 58 3.69 -10.13 0.03
C ARG A 58 3.52 -8.72 -0.53
N GLN A 59 3.90 -8.50 -1.78
CA GLN A 59 3.72 -7.20 -2.45
C GLN A 59 2.23 -6.85 -2.58
N GLU A 60 1.36 -7.82 -2.86
CA GLU A 60 -0.09 -7.63 -2.84
C GLU A 60 -0.59 -7.16 -1.47
N ARG A 61 -0.20 -7.85 -0.39
CA ARG A 61 -0.56 -7.42 0.98
C ARG A 61 -0.03 -6.03 1.33
N GLN A 62 1.15 -5.66 0.86
CA GLN A 62 1.66 -4.29 1.00
C GLN A 62 0.76 -3.27 0.30
N ARG A 63 0.29 -3.55 -0.94
CA ARG A 63 -0.67 -2.70 -1.64
C ARG A 63 -2.03 -2.65 -0.95
N ILE A 64 -2.51 -3.76 -0.38
CA ILE A 64 -3.75 -3.81 0.43
C ILE A 64 -3.63 -2.86 1.63
N VAL A 65 -2.51 -2.92 2.38
CA VAL A 65 -2.27 -2.01 3.51
C VAL A 65 -2.21 -0.55 3.06
N LEU A 66 -1.50 -0.25 1.96
CA LEU A 66 -1.43 1.11 1.41
C LEU A 66 -2.81 1.64 0.97
N ALA A 67 -3.63 0.79 0.33
CA ALA A 67 -4.99 1.14 -0.06
C ALA A 67 -5.87 1.44 1.16
N ALA A 68 -5.76 0.61 2.22
CA ALA A 68 -6.51 0.81 3.46
C ALA A 68 -6.08 2.09 4.21
N ILE A 69 -4.77 2.35 4.32
CA ILE A 69 -4.24 3.61 4.87
C ILE A 69 -4.77 4.80 4.09
N SER A 70 -4.69 4.75 2.76
CA SER A 70 -5.13 5.84 1.91
C SER A 70 -6.64 6.10 2.08
N LYS A 71 -7.47 5.04 2.15
CA LYS A 71 -8.91 5.16 2.41
C LYS A 71 -9.20 5.79 3.77
N LYS A 72 -8.42 5.44 4.79
CA LYS A 72 -8.56 5.98 6.15
C LYS A 72 -8.17 7.45 6.20
N VAL A 73 -7.03 7.82 5.57
CA VAL A 73 -6.56 9.22 5.48
C VAL A 73 -7.57 10.12 4.77
N LEU A 74 -8.22 9.64 3.71
CA LEU A 74 -9.22 10.42 2.96
C LEU A 74 -10.63 10.35 3.56
N SER A 75 -10.81 9.68 4.69
CA SER A 75 -12.11 9.57 5.35
C SER A 75 -12.59 10.91 5.90
N LYS A 76 -13.91 11.08 6.02
CA LYS A 76 -14.53 12.29 6.59
C LYS A 76 -14.10 12.56 8.04
N GLU A 77 -13.79 11.50 8.79
CA GLU A 77 -13.32 11.59 10.19
C GLU A 77 -11.91 12.19 10.27
N THR A 78 -11.00 11.74 9.41
CA THR A 78 -9.65 12.31 9.30
C THR A 78 -9.69 13.77 8.86
N LEU A 79 -10.65 14.14 8.02
CA LEU A 79 -10.81 15.51 7.53
C LEU A 79 -11.04 16.55 8.64
N GLN A 80 -11.66 16.16 9.75
CA GLN A 80 -11.88 17.07 10.88
C GLN A 80 -10.58 17.36 11.64
N ASN A 81 -9.62 16.41 11.65
CA ASN A 81 -8.36 16.49 12.41
C ASN A 81 -7.13 16.34 11.49
N TYR A 82 -7.23 16.76 10.23
CA TYR A 82 -6.21 16.45 9.22
C TYR A 82 -4.84 17.05 9.56
N GLN A 83 -4.80 18.20 10.24
CA GLN A 83 -3.56 18.87 10.62
C GLN A 83 -2.78 18.04 11.65
N ASP A 84 -3.44 17.53 12.68
CA ASP A 84 -2.81 16.73 13.73
C ASP A 84 -2.34 15.38 13.18
N ILE A 85 -3.15 14.78 12.29
CA ILE A 85 -2.79 13.54 11.59
C ILE A 85 -1.58 13.77 10.68
N LEU A 86 -1.62 14.75 9.77
CA LEU A 86 -0.48 15.05 8.89
C LEU A 86 0.78 15.43 9.67
N HIS A 87 0.65 16.16 10.77
CA HIS A 87 1.78 16.48 11.65
C HIS A 87 2.40 15.21 12.26
N SER A 88 1.56 14.31 12.79
CA SER A 88 2.03 13.04 13.36
C SER A 88 2.68 12.13 12.31
N LEU A 89 2.13 12.10 11.09
CA LEU A 89 2.70 11.36 9.96
C LEU A 89 4.06 11.95 9.50
N SER A 90 4.24 13.27 9.58
CA SER A 90 5.45 13.96 9.13
C SER A 90 6.73 13.53 9.87
N VAL A 91 6.60 13.00 11.09
CA VAL A 91 7.72 12.47 11.88
C VAL A 91 8.36 11.24 11.21
N ASN A 92 7.58 10.48 10.43
CA ASN A 92 8.02 9.21 9.82
C ASN A 92 7.95 9.19 8.29
N MET A 93 7.57 10.31 7.67
CA MET A 93 7.36 10.42 6.24
C MET A 93 8.12 11.61 5.68
N ASN A 94 8.93 11.37 4.66
CA ASN A 94 9.50 12.43 3.84
C ASN A 94 8.67 12.54 2.55
N THR A 95 8.08 13.70 2.31
CA THR A 95 7.24 13.96 1.13
C THR A 95 7.35 15.40 0.69
N ASN A 96 7.19 15.65 -0.61
CA ASN A 96 7.04 17.00 -1.17
C ASN A 96 5.58 17.49 -1.14
N PHE A 97 4.62 16.62 -0.79
CA PHE A 97 3.21 16.94 -0.71
C PHE A 97 2.95 17.98 0.37
N GLN A 98 2.26 19.06 0.00
CA GLN A 98 1.87 20.14 0.90
C GLN A 98 0.40 19.97 1.33
N ALA A 99 -0.01 20.63 2.42
CA ALA A 99 -1.41 20.66 2.84
C ALA A 99 -2.35 21.19 1.74
N SER A 100 -1.87 22.11 0.88
CA SER A 100 -2.61 22.62 -0.28
C SER A 100 -2.92 21.55 -1.33
N ASP A 101 -2.03 20.58 -1.52
CA ASP A 101 -2.20 19.52 -2.52
C ASP A 101 -3.31 18.57 -2.09
N TYR A 102 -3.42 18.30 -0.79
CA TYR A 102 -4.53 17.53 -0.21
C TYR A 102 -5.88 18.22 -0.44
N ILE A 103 -5.96 19.53 -0.17
CA ILE A 103 -7.16 20.33 -0.42
C ILE A 103 -7.51 20.32 -1.91
N ALA A 104 -6.51 20.37 -2.79
CA ALA A 104 -6.72 20.27 -4.24
C ALA A 104 -7.31 18.90 -4.63
N LEU A 105 -6.75 17.79 -4.15
CA LEU A 105 -7.27 16.45 -4.42
C LEU A 105 -8.74 16.33 -4.02
N GLN A 106 -9.10 16.84 -2.84
CA GLN A 106 -10.50 16.84 -2.40
C GLN A 106 -11.38 17.74 -3.25
N LYS A 107 -10.94 18.97 -3.54
CA LYS A 107 -11.68 19.94 -4.34
C LYS A 107 -11.99 19.44 -5.75
N TYR A 108 -11.05 18.71 -6.35
CA TYR A 108 -11.20 18.15 -7.70
C TYR A 108 -11.81 16.76 -7.73
N GLY A 109 -12.26 16.21 -6.59
CA GLY A 109 -12.93 14.91 -6.53
C GLY A 109 -12.02 13.70 -6.69
N TYR A 110 -10.69 13.87 -6.63
CA TYR A 110 -9.73 12.75 -6.69
C TYR A 110 -9.84 11.80 -5.50
N VAL A 111 -10.47 12.24 -4.41
CA VAL A 111 -10.79 11.36 -3.27
C VAL A 111 -11.66 10.19 -3.69
N ASP A 112 -12.57 10.39 -4.65
CA ASP A 112 -13.47 9.31 -5.10
C ASP A 112 -12.70 8.22 -5.88
N ALA A 113 -11.57 8.55 -6.51
CA ALA A 113 -10.73 7.59 -7.22
C ALA A 113 -10.23 6.47 -6.29
N ILE A 114 -10.11 6.74 -4.98
CA ILE A 114 -9.66 5.73 -4.01
C ILE A 114 -10.66 4.59 -3.78
N SER A 115 -11.91 4.79 -4.18
CA SER A 115 -12.94 3.75 -4.11
C SER A 115 -12.73 2.66 -5.16
N ASN A 116 -11.97 2.97 -6.23
CA ASN A 116 -11.67 2.06 -7.33
C ASN A 116 -10.16 2.03 -7.59
N ILE A 117 -9.44 1.22 -6.81
CA ILE A 117 -8.01 1.00 -6.98
C ILE A 117 -7.81 -0.29 -7.76
N GLN A 118 -7.24 -0.18 -8.97
CA GLN A 118 -6.68 -1.33 -9.67
C GLN A 118 -5.22 -1.47 -9.29
N GLN A 119 -4.81 -2.71 -9.00
CA GLN A 119 -3.44 -3.01 -8.62
C GLN A 119 -2.76 -3.78 -9.74
N ASP A 120 -1.51 -3.42 -10.01
CA ASP A 120 -0.63 -4.15 -10.91
C ASP A 120 0.73 -4.34 -10.20
N HIS A 121 1.58 -5.17 -10.78
CA HIS A 121 2.96 -5.35 -10.37
C HIS A 121 3.85 -5.52 -11.61
N LEU A 122 5.07 -5.02 -11.51
CA LEU A 122 6.08 -5.25 -12.54
C LEU A 122 6.56 -6.71 -12.43
N GLY A 123 6.20 -7.53 -13.42
CA GLY A 123 6.64 -8.91 -13.50
C GLY A 123 8.14 -9.02 -13.77
N GLY A 124 8.73 -10.17 -13.44
CA GLY A 124 10.12 -10.45 -13.77
C GLY A 124 10.53 -11.87 -13.45
N VAL A 125 11.61 -12.32 -14.08
CA VAL A 125 12.20 -13.64 -13.86
C VAL A 125 13.36 -13.52 -12.89
N GLY A 126 13.33 -14.30 -11.83
CA GLY A 126 14.41 -14.36 -10.85
C GLY A 126 15.71 -14.92 -11.44
N GLY A 127 16.84 -14.32 -11.08
CA GLY A 127 18.13 -14.88 -11.41
C GLY A 127 19.27 -14.27 -10.61
N LEU A 128 20.37 -15.02 -10.49
CA LEU A 128 21.59 -14.55 -9.85
C LEU A 128 22.46 -13.82 -10.87
N ARG A 129 22.98 -12.66 -10.48
CA ARG A 129 24.11 -12.00 -11.14
C ARG A 129 25.10 -11.62 -10.07
N ASP A 130 26.33 -12.13 -10.19
CA ASP A 130 27.41 -11.92 -9.23
C ASP A 130 26.98 -12.27 -7.78
N ASP A 131 26.35 -13.44 -7.61
CA ASP A 131 25.81 -13.97 -6.35
C ASP A 131 24.72 -13.10 -5.67
N ILE A 132 24.21 -12.08 -6.36
CA ILE A 132 23.08 -11.25 -5.91
C ILE A 132 21.83 -11.63 -6.70
N TYR A 133 20.72 -11.81 -6.00
CA TYR A 133 19.42 -12.11 -6.62
C TYR A 133 18.80 -10.83 -7.20
N TYR A 134 18.47 -10.88 -8.49
CA TYR A 134 17.74 -9.84 -9.22
C TYR A 134 16.43 -10.39 -9.76
N SER A 135 15.46 -9.50 -9.96
CA SER A 135 14.32 -9.73 -10.84
C SER A 135 14.63 -9.12 -12.20
N PHE A 136 14.71 -9.96 -13.24
CA PHE A 136 14.95 -9.52 -14.62
C PHE A 136 13.63 -9.29 -15.33
N VAL A 137 13.40 -8.05 -15.75
CA VAL A 137 12.21 -7.64 -16.49
C VAL A 137 12.55 -7.69 -17.98
N ASP A 138 11.74 -8.39 -18.77
CA ASP A 138 11.92 -8.40 -20.22
C ASP A 138 11.29 -7.17 -20.89
N GLY A 139 11.61 -6.96 -22.17
CA GLY A 139 11.14 -5.79 -22.90
C GLY A 139 9.61 -5.77 -23.12
N ALA A 140 8.96 -6.94 -23.16
CA ALA A 140 7.52 -7.02 -23.35
C ALA A 140 6.77 -6.62 -22.08
N GLU A 141 7.23 -7.09 -20.92
CA GLU A 141 6.66 -6.71 -19.62
C GLU A 141 6.90 -5.23 -19.30
N LEU A 142 8.08 -4.71 -19.62
CA LEU A 142 8.35 -3.27 -19.48
C LEU A 142 7.40 -2.45 -20.35
N ALA A 143 7.22 -2.82 -21.62
CA ALA A 143 6.29 -2.14 -22.52
C ALA A 143 4.85 -2.23 -22.01
N ARG A 144 4.40 -3.40 -21.54
CA ARG A 144 3.06 -3.59 -20.96
C ARG A 144 2.77 -2.60 -19.84
N VAL A 145 3.69 -2.45 -18.88
CA VAL A 145 3.50 -1.53 -17.74
C VAL A 145 3.59 -0.07 -18.19
N GLN A 146 4.44 0.25 -19.16
CA GLN A 146 4.51 1.60 -19.74
C GLN A 146 3.20 1.98 -20.43
N ASP A 147 2.68 1.10 -21.29
CA ASP A 147 1.43 1.31 -22.02
C ASP A 147 0.25 1.46 -21.05
N LEU A 148 0.20 0.64 -19.99
CA LEU A 148 -0.81 0.77 -18.92
C LEU A 148 -0.75 2.13 -18.25
N LEU A 149 0.44 2.55 -17.78
CA LEU A 149 0.58 3.83 -17.07
C LEU A 149 0.31 5.02 -17.98
N GLN A 150 0.66 4.94 -19.26
CA GLN A 150 0.34 5.99 -20.24
C GLN A 150 -1.18 6.09 -20.47
N ALA A 151 -1.87 4.95 -20.61
CA ALA A 151 -3.31 4.92 -20.77
C ALA A 151 -4.04 5.52 -19.55
N GLU A 152 -3.63 5.16 -18.32
CA GLU A 152 -4.22 5.71 -17.09
C GLU A 152 -3.96 7.22 -16.88
N LEU A 153 -2.95 7.77 -17.56
CA LEU A 153 -2.61 9.20 -17.52
C LEU A 153 -3.13 9.97 -18.75
N ASP A 154 -3.87 9.33 -19.64
CA ASP A 154 -4.28 9.89 -20.95
C ASP A 154 -3.10 10.42 -21.78
N LEU A 155 -1.93 9.78 -21.65
CA LEU A 155 -0.73 10.07 -22.41
C LEU A 155 -0.67 9.18 -23.66
N LYS A 156 -0.26 9.77 -24.78
CA LYS A 156 -0.09 9.08 -26.07
C LYS A 156 1.32 8.54 -26.25
#